data_AF-A0A7W6FN76-F1
#
_entry.id   AF-A0A7W6FN76-F1
#
_cell.length_a   1.000
_cell.length_b   1.000
_cell.length_c   1.000
_cell.angle_alpha   90.00
_cell.angle_beta   90.00
_cell.angle_gamma   90.00
#
_symmetry.space_group_name_H-M   'P 1'
#
loop_
_entity.id
_entity.type
_entity.pdbx_description
1 polymer ?
#
loop_
_entity_poly.entity_id
_entity_poly.type
_entity_poly.pdbx_seq_one_letter_code
_entity_poly.pdbx_strand_id
1 'polypeptide(L)'
;MKYDPIRSRHNKLKEDGAGTRFLLDAVYDEKKPMGNAAQYHIGDIINYWLVGLDKEIAPIVHRSNLWLDRAIEKDEKMGSNHDFHRALLHSARAMGTFLEDGWNDEGHWACARIREEAAWRFEGRPWPRNEIIKSGLDDYMAFAYQSGEHDGGFEAAVDMYEHLIGEKPLSLKKVLKPREFGYALCLHSARGQFDKHELFEAGCRMLQANLEEIWLGGGQFLRAATWLKIVYWDGDQTLTPLETILKAYDNMPNVPRPDFV
;
A
#
# COMPACT_ATOMS: atom_id res chain seq x y z
N MET A 1 -16.03 8.60 -5.78
CA MET A 1 -16.95 7.61 -6.36
C MET A 1 -16.79 6.36 -5.52
N LYS A 2 -17.88 5.70 -5.12
CA LYS A 2 -17.79 4.50 -4.30
C LYS A 2 -17.27 3.30 -5.10
N TYR A 3 -16.49 2.44 -4.46
CA TYR A 3 -16.03 1.18 -5.06
C TYR A 3 -17.22 0.28 -5.43
N ASP A 4 -17.17 -0.29 -6.62
CA ASP A 4 -18.23 -1.14 -7.18
C ASP A 4 -17.59 -2.41 -7.76
N PRO A 5 -17.58 -3.52 -6.99
CA PRO A 5 -16.92 -4.76 -7.40
C PRO A 5 -17.67 -5.45 -8.55
N ILE A 6 -18.99 -5.29 -8.65
CA ILE A 6 -19.80 -5.87 -9.74
C ILE A 6 -19.42 -5.22 -11.07
N ARG A 7 -19.40 -3.89 -11.10
CA ARG A 7 -19.00 -3.14 -12.28
C ARG A 7 -17.51 -3.33 -12.60
N SER A 8 -16.65 -3.39 -11.58
CA SER A 8 -15.23 -3.66 -11.76
C SER A 8 -15.00 -5.04 -12.41
N ARG A 9 -15.63 -6.10 -11.88
CA ARG A 9 -15.59 -7.44 -12.47
C ARG A 9 -16.10 -7.45 -13.90
N HIS A 10 -17.28 -6.86 -14.12
CA HIS A 10 -17.88 -6.79 -15.45
C HIS A 10 -16.95 -6.11 -16.46
N ASN A 11 -16.32 -4.99 -16.09
CA ASN A 11 -15.37 -4.29 -16.96
C ASN A 11 -14.13 -5.13 -17.30
N LYS A 12 -13.63 -5.94 -16.36
CA LYS A 12 -12.49 -6.84 -16.62
C LYS A 12 -12.85 -8.00 -17.55
N LEU A 13 -14.09 -8.45 -17.52
CA LEU A 13 -14.60 -9.54 -18.37
C LEU A 13 -15.18 -9.08 -19.71
N LYS A 14 -15.32 -7.75 -19.94
CA LYS A 14 -15.77 -7.20 -21.24
C LYS A 14 -14.82 -7.58 -22.36
N GLU A 15 -15.36 -7.62 -23.58
CA GLU A 15 -14.59 -7.89 -24.81
C GLU A 15 -13.76 -9.18 -24.70
N ASP A 16 -14.42 -10.22 -24.17
CA ASP A 16 -13.83 -11.52 -23.86
C ASP A 16 -12.62 -11.45 -22.91
N GLY A 17 -12.51 -10.41 -22.07
CA GLY A 17 -11.37 -10.21 -21.18
C GLY A 17 -10.15 -9.58 -21.87
N ALA A 18 -10.36 -8.70 -22.86
CA ALA A 18 -9.28 -8.05 -23.60
C ALA A 18 -8.28 -7.32 -22.67
N GLY A 19 -8.76 -6.66 -21.61
CA GLY A 19 -7.90 -6.02 -20.62
C GLY A 19 -7.06 -7.02 -19.81
N THR A 20 -7.63 -8.17 -19.46
CA THR A 20 -6.90 -9.24 -18.77
C THR A 20 -5.85 -9.86 -19.68
N ARG A 21 -6.19 -10.13 -20.96
CA ARG A 21 -5.23 -10.60 -21.96
C ARG A 21 -4.09 -9.60 -22.18
N PHE A 22 -4.40 -8.32 -22.28
CA PHE A 22 -3.38 -7.28 -22.42
C PHE A 22 -2.35 -7.33 -21.27
N LEU A 23 -2.82 -7.49 -20.03
CA LEU A 23 -1.94 -7.66 -18.89
C LEU A 23 -1.14 -8.97 -18.99
N LEU A 24 -1.78 -10.10 -19.32
CA LEU A 24 -1.13 -11.41 -19.43
C LEU A 24 -0.08 -11.47 -20.54
N ASP A 25 -0.35 -10.86 -21.70
CA ASP A 25 0.50 -10.86 -22.88
C ASP A 25 1.64 -9.84 -22.80
N ALA A 26 1.67 -9.01 -21.75
CA ALA A 26 2.71 -8.00 -21.57
C ALA A 26 4.11 -8.65 -21.47
N VAL A 27 5.01 -8.22 -22.34
CA VAL A 27 6.41 -8.66 -22.38
C VAL A 27 7.34 -7.53 -21.92
N TYR A 28 8.49 -7.92 -21.37
CA TYR A 28 9.50 -6.95 -20.96
C TYR A 28 10.07 -6.21 -22.19
N ASP A 29 10.11 -4.88 -22.14
CA ASP A 29 10.68 -4.03 -23.18
C ASP A 29 11.70 -3.08 -22.53
N GLU A 30 12.99 -3.30 -22.80
CA GLU A 30 14.07 -2.52 -22.18
C GLU A 30 14.03 -1.02 -22.52
N LYS A 31 13.27 -0.64 -23.55
CA LYS A 31 13.14 0.76 -24.00
C LYS A 31 12.02 1.50 -23.27
N LYS A 32 11.27 0.83 -22.40
CA LYS A 32 10.14 1.38 -21.67
C LYS A 32 10.38 1.34 -20.16
N PRO A 33 9.72 2.19 -19.37
CA PRO A 33 9.80 2.16 -17.92
C PRO A 33 8.97 0.99 -17.37
N MET A 34 9.52 -0.22 -17.48
CA MET A 34 8.84 -1.46 -17.12
C MET A 34 8.63 -1.60 -15.61
N GLY A 35 9.46 -0.95 -14.78
CA GLY A 35 9.25 -0.84 -13.33
C GLY A 35 7.99 -0.05 -13.02
N ASN A 36 7.81 1.10 -13.66
CA ASN A 36 6.56 1.86 -13.58
C ASN A 36 5.35 1.01 -14.01
N ALA A 37 5.44 0.28 -15.13
CA ALA A 37 4.37 -0.61 -15.56
C ALA A 37 4.06 -1.70 -14.51
N ALA A 38 5.10 -2.33 -13.96
CA ALA A 38 4.96 -3.35 -12.92
C ALA A 38 4.34 -2.81 -11.63
N GLN A 39 4.64 -1.56 -11.24
CA GLN A 39 3.98 -0.92 -10.09
C GLN A 39 2.47 -0.81 -10.29
N TYR A 40 2.00 -0.45 -11.48
CA TYR A 40 0.57 -0.47 -11.80
C TYR A 40 0.00 -1.89 -11.81
N HIS A 41 0.76 -2.87 -12.32
CA HIS A 41 0.34 -4.27 -12.29
C HIS A 41 0.07 -4.79 -10.88
N ILE A 42 0.89 -4.42 -9.88
CA ILE A 42 0.64 -4.77 -8.46
C ILE A 42 -0.71 -4.22 -8.01
N GLY A 43 -1.02 -2.96 -8.33
CA GLY A 43 -2.33 -2.37 -8.06
C GLY A 43 -3.48 -3.08 -8.77
N ASP A 44 -3.27 -3.48 -10.03
CA ASP A 44 -4.24 -4.27 -10.78
C ASP A 44 -4.47 -5.64 -10.16
N ILE A 45 -3.43 -6.38 -9.79
CA ILE A 45 -3.53 -7.69 -9.12
C ILE A 45 -4.47 -7.60 -7.92
N ILE A 46 -4.26 -6.61 -7.04
CA ILE A 46 -5.13 -6.37 -5.87
C ILE A 46 -6.59 -6.14 -6.30
N ASN A 47 -6.82 -5.33 -7.34
CA ASN A 47 -8.17 -5.09 -7.87
C ASN A 47 -8.80 -6.37 -8.47
N TYR A 48 -8.02 -7.23 -9.14
CA TYR A 48 -8.48 -8.52 -9.66
C TYR A 48 -8.85 -9.47 -8.52
N TRP A 49 -8.06 -9.52 -7.44
CA TRP A 49 -8.35 -10.32 -6.25
C TRP A 49 -9.64 -9.88 -5.57
N LEU A 50 -9.83 -8.57 -5.39
CA LEU A 50 -11.05 -8.00 -4.81
C LEU A 50 -12.31 -8.38 -5.60
N VAL A 51 -12.19 -8.73 -6.88
CA VAL A 51 -13.32 -9.13 -7.71
C VAL A 51 -13.36 -10.62 -8.06
N GLY A 52 -12.63 -11.47 -7.33
CA GLY A 52 -12.65 -12.93 -7.50
C GLY A 52 -12.08 -13.39 -8.85
N LEU A 53 -11.03 -12.72 -9.32
CA LEU A 53 -10.27 -13.07 -10.54
C LEU A 53 -8.78 -13.32 -10.23
N ASP A 54 -8.49 -13.84 -9.04
CA ASP A 54 -7.13 -14.12 -8.57
C ASP A 54 -6.42 -15.17 -9.42
N LYS A 55 -7.12 -16.22 -9.83
CA LYS A 55 -6.56 -17.32 -10.64
C LYS A 55 -6.17 -16.87 -12.04
N GLU A 56 -6.97 -15.99 -12.64
CA GLU A 56 -6.77 -15.45 -13.98
C GLU A 56 -5.54 -14.55 -14.06
N ILE A 57 -5.16 -13.90 -12.96
CA ILE A 57 -4.06 -12.94 -12.90
C ILE A 57 -2.80 -13.49 -12.21
N ALA A 58 -2.85 -14.72 -11.67
CA ALA A 58 -1.77 -15.31 -10.88
C ALA A 58 -0.36 -15.23 -11.52
N PRO A 59 -0.17 -15.47 -12.84
CA PRO A 59 1.16 -15.38 -13.46
C PRO A 59 1.80 -13.97 -13.42
N ILE A 60 1.00 -12.92 -13.19
CA ILE A 60 1.46 -11.54 -13.26
C ILE A 60 2.24 -11.13 -11.99
N VAL A 61 1.98 -11.76 -10.85
CA VAL A 61 2.62 -11.40 -9.57
C VAL A 61 4.14 -11.56 -9.68
N HIS A 62 4.61 -12.78 -9.90
CA HIS A 62 6.04 -13.09 -10.03
C HIS A 62 6.73 -12.25 -11.11
N ARG A 63 6.08 -12.15 -12.29
CA ARG A 63 6.63 -11.37 -13.41
C ARG A 63 6.81 -9.90 -13.05
N SER A 64 5.85 -9.32 -12.33
CA SER A 64 5.92 -7.91 -11.91
C SER A 64 7.05 -7.70 -10.91
N ASN A 65 7.27 -8.64 -9.99
CA ASN A 65 8.43 -8.62 -9.08
C ASN A 65 9.75 -8.63 -9.84
N LEU A 66 9.91 -9.52 -10.83
CA LEU A 66 11.11 -9.55 -11.67
C LEU A 66 11.36 -8.22 -12.43
N TRP A 67 10.30 -7.55 -12.86
CA TRP A 67 10.43 -6.26 -13.57
C TRP A 67 10.77 -5.12 -12.60
N LEU A 68 10.19 -5.14 -11.40
CA LEU A 68 10.52 -4.20 -10.32
C LEU A 68 11.97 -4.36 -9.89
N ASP A 69 12.46 -5.59 -9.70
CA ASP A 69 13.86 -5.87 -9.36
C ASP A 69 14.81 -5.25 -10.38
N ARG A 70 14.59 -5.53 -11.67
CA ARG A 70 15.40 -4.95 -12.75
C ARG A 70 15.34 -3.43 -12.79
N ALA A 71 14.18 -2.83 -12.54
CA ALA A 71 14.02 -1.39 -12.56
C ALA A 71 14.73 -0.72 -11.38
N ILE A 72 14.69 -1.34 -10.21
CA ILE A 72 15.42 -0.90 -9.01
C ILE A 72 16.94 -1.03 -9.25
N GLU A 73 17.41 -2.15 -9.78
CA GLU A 73 18.83 -2.37 -10.11
C GLU A 73 19.37 -1.38 -11.15
N LYS A 74 18.57 -1.09 -12.19
CA LYS A 74 18.94 -0.15 -13.26
C LYS A 74 18.69 1.32 -12.90
N ASP A 75 18.14 1.59 -11.71
CA ASP A 75 17.77 2.91 -11.25
C ASP A 75 16.87 3.63 -12.28
N GLU A 76 15.77 2.95 -12.67
CA GLU A 76 14.81 3.40 -13.67
C GLU A 76 14.34 4.83 -13.36
N LYS A 77 14.43 5.72 -14.36
CA LYS A 77 14.03 7.12 -14.21
C LYS A 77 12.65 7.34 -14.83
N MET A 78 11.72 7.84 -14.04
CA MET A 78 10.38 8.24 -14.48
C MET A 78 9.89 9.45 -13.69
N GLY A 79 9.13 10.33 -14.35
CA GLY A 79 8.61 11.55 -13.73
C GLY A 79 9.68 12.61 -13.43
N SER A 80 9.26 13.71 -12.82
CA SER A 80 10.15 14.83 -12.49
C SER A 80 10.93 14.63 -11.18
N ASN A 81 10.39 13.85 -10.25
CA ASN A 81 10.99 13.57 -8.95
C ASN A 81 11.42 12.11 -8.89
N HIS A 82 12.73 11.89 -8.98
CA HIS A 82 13.28 10.54 -9.07
C HIS A 82 13.13 9.74 -7.79
N ASP A 83 13.32 10.36 -6.61
CA ASP A 83 13.13 9.65 -5.34
C ASP A 83 11.67 9.29 -5.10
N PHE A 84 10.72 10.09 -5.59
CA PHE A 84 9.31 9.71 -5.56
C PHE A 84 9.05 8.44 -6.39
N HIS A 85 9.61 8.35 -7.60
CA HIS A 85 9.50 7.14 -8.42
C HIS A 85 10.14 5.93 -7.73
N ARG A 86 11.32 6.09 -7.14
CA ARG A 86 11.96 5.02 -6.37
C ARG A 86 11.11 4.56 -5.18
N ALA A 87 10.47 5.48 -4.46
CA ALA A 87 9.56 5.13 -3.37
C ALA A 87 8.39 4.27 -3.87
N LEU A 88 7.83 4.58 -5.05
CA LEU A 88 6.79 3.78 -5.69
C LEU A 88 7.31 2.39 -6.11
N LEU A 89 8.50 2.28 -6.69
CA LEU A 89 9.07 0.99 -7.08
C LEU A 89 9.33 0.10 -5.86
N HIS A 90 9.95 0.64 -4.80
CA HIS A 90 10.26 -0.13 -3.60
C HIS A 90 8.99 -0.53 -2.84
N SER A 91 8.00 0.36 -2.68
CA SER A 91 6.73 0.02 -2.02
C SER A 91 5.93 -1.02 -2.81
N ALA A 92 5.92 -0.94 -4.14
CA ALA A 92 5.30 -1.95 -4.99
C ALA A 92 6.02 -3.29 -4.91
N ARG A 93 7.37 -3.28 -4.86
CA ARG A 93 8.15 -4.51 -4.74
C ARG A 93 7.94 -5.20 -3.39
N ALA A 94 7.86 -4.43 -2.32
CA ALA A 94 7.58 -4.95 -0.98
C ALA A 94 6.17 -5.56 -0.89
N MET A 95 5.16 -4.86 -1.45
CA MET A 95 3.82 -5.43 -1.58
C MET A 95 3.82 -6.67 -2.48
N GLY A 96 4.58 -6.65 -3.57
CA GLY A 96 4.74 -7.79 -4.45
C GLY A 96 5.32 -9.03 -3.77
N THR A 97 6.29 -8.88 -2.85
CA THR A 97 6.77 -9.97 -1.97
C THR A 97 5.62 -10.51 -1.12
N PHE A 98 4.82 -9.63 -0.52
CA PHE A 98 3.68 -10.06 0.27
C PHE A 98 2.64 -10.81 -0.57
N LEU A 99 2.30 -10.33 -1.76
CA LEU A 99 1.31 -10.98 -2.63
C LEU A 99 1.80 -12.33 -3.16
N GLU A 100 3.11 -12.52 -3.33
CA GLU A 100 3.69 -13.75 -3.84
C GLU A 100 3.89 -14.80 -2.73
N ASP A 101 4.53 -14.40 -1.63
CA ASP A 101 5.04 -15.32 -0.62
C ASP A 101 4.35 -15.19 0.74
N GLY A 102 3.50 -14.17 0.93
CA GLY A 102 2.92 -13.84 2.23
C GLY A 102 3.92 -13.30 3.23
N TRP A 103 5.05 -12.74 2.75
CA TRP A 103 6.14 -12.26 3.60
C TRP A 103 6.21 -10.73 3.67
N ASN A 104 6.72 -10.21 4.78
CA ASN A 104 7.00 -8.78 4.94
C ASN A 104 8.43 -8.44 4.51
N ASP A 105 8.57 -7.65 3.45
CA ASP A 105 9.86 -7.21 2.94
C ASP A 105 10.31 -5.89 3.59
N GLU A 106 10.85 -6.01 4.81
CA GLU A 106 11.26 -4.86 5.61
C GLU A 106 12.28 -3.97 4.90
N GLY A 107 13.19 -4.56 4.12
CA GLY A 107 14.24 -3.83 3.40
C GLY A 107 13.68 -2.95 2.27
N HIS A 108 12.76 -3.47 1.47
CA HIS A 108 12.09 -2.65 0.46
C HIS A 108 11.16 -1.60 1.09
N TRP A 109 10.49 -1.89 2.21
CA TRP A 109 9.72 -0.87 2.94
C TRP A 109 10.61 0.25 3.50
N ALA A 110 11.77 -0.09 4.07
CA ALA A 110 12.74 0.90 4.56
C ALA A 110 13.26 1.79 3.42
N CYS A 111 13.59 1.18 2.27
CA CYS A 111 13.97 1.91 1.07
C CYS A 111 12.84 2.84 0.61
N ALA A 112 11.58 2.37 0.57
CA ALA A 112 10.44 3.20 0.18
C ALA A 112 10.28 4.42 1.11
N ARG A 113 10.39 4.22 2.44
CA ARG A 113 10.34 5.30 3.45
C ARG A 113 11.43 6.36 3.21
N ILE A 114 12.68 5.94 3.07
CA ILE A 114 13.82 6.85 2.89
C ILE A 114 13.65 7.68 1.60
N ARG A 115 13.15 7.05 0.54
CA ARG A 115 12.91 7.71 -0.75
C ARG A 115 11.71 8.64 -0.72
N GLU A 116 10.64 8.30 -0.01
CA GLU A 116 9.50 9.18 0.22
C GLU A 116 9.94 10.47 0.93
N GLU A 117 10.76 10.36 1.99
CA GLU A 117 11.29 11.54 2.68
C GLU A 117 12.22 12.37 1.79
N ALA A 118 13.10 11.72 1.03
CA ALA A 118 13.98 12.40 0.09
C ALA A 118 13.20 13.15 -1.00
N ALA A 119 12.09 12.56 -1.47
CA ALA A 119 11.21 13.16 -2.46
C ALA A 119 10.62 14.50 -1.99
N TRP A 120 10.36 14.67 -0.69
CA TRP A 120 9.87 15.94 -0.14
C TRP A 120 10.88 17.08 -0.26
N ARG A 121 12.17 16.77 -0.33
CA ARG A 121 13.27 17.73 -0.43
C ARG A 121 13.73 17.98 -1.88
N PHE A 122 13.03 17.42 -2.87
CA PHE A 122 13.40 17.55 -4.28
C PHE A 122 13.53 19.02 -4.72
N GLU A 123 14.73 19.44 -5.13
CA GLU A 123 15.05 20.85 -5.42
C GLU A 123 14.17 21.48 -6.50
N GLY A 124 13.74 20.70 -7.50
CA GLY A 124 12.89 21.21 -8.58
C GLY A 124 11.49 21.63 -8.10
N ARG A 125 11.02 21.04 -6.99
CA ARG A 125 9.78 21.43 -6.29
C ARG A 125 9.79 20.82 -4.88
N PRO A 126 10.38 21.49 -3.89
CA PRO A 126 10.32 21.03 -2.51
C PRO A 126 8.85 21.01 -2.06
N TRP A 127 8.47 19.97 -1.34
CA TRP A 127 7.10 19.84 -0.88
C TRP A 127 6.86 20.81 0.28
N PRO A 128 5.83 21.66 0.21
CA PRO A 128 5.39 22.45 1.35
C PRO A 128 5.03 21.53 2.53
N ARG A 129 5.33 21.97 3.77
CA ARG A 129 5.05 21.17 4.99
C ARG A 129 3.60 20.69 5.08
N ASN A 130 2.63 21.48 4.63
CA ASN A 130 1.23 21.09 4.61
C ASN A 130 0.93 19.98 3.58
N GLU A 131 1.64 19.92 2.44
CA GLU A 131 1.53 18.82 1.48
C GLU A 131 2.15 17.53 2.04
N ILE A 132 3.30 17.64 2.72
CA ILE A 132 3.90 16.51 3.44
C ILE A 132 2.90 15.97 4.47
N ILE A 133 2.39 16.83 5.36
CA ILE A 133 1.45 16.43 6.41
C ILE A 133 0.13 15.91 5.84
N LYS A 134 -0.35 16.42 4.70
CA LYS A 134 -1.66 16.01 4.15
C LYS A 134 -1.57 14.73 3.33
N SER A 135 -0.51 14.57 2.54
CA SER A 135 -0.41 13.53 1.52
C SER A 135 0.74 12.56 1.79
N GLY A 136 1.98 13.06 1.95
CA GLY A 136 3.17 12.19 2.05
C GLY A 136 3.26 11.41 3.35
N LEU A 137 2.86 12.02 4.47
CA LEU A 137 3.02 11.41 5.80
C LEU A 137 2.15 10.17 5.99
N ASP A 138 1.04 10.00 5.26
CA ASP A 138 0.26 8.75 5.36
C ASP A 138 1.08 7.56 4.83
N ASP A 139 1.72 7.72 3.67
CA ASP A 139 2.54 6.66 3.07
C ASP A 139 3.84 6.44 3.86
N TYR A 140 4.50 7.53 4.29
CA TYR A 140 5.71 7.44 5.12
C TYR A 140 5.46 6.60 6.38
N MET A 141 4.36 6.85 7.10
CA MET A 141 4.06 6.10 8.33
C MET A 141 3.76 4.62 8.05
N ALA A 142 3.11 4.31 6.93
CA ALA A 142 2.86 2.92 6.52
C ALA A 142 4.17 2.19 6.14
N PHE A 143 5.07 2.86 5.43
CA PHE A 143 6.37 2.31 5.06
C PHE A 143 7.27 2.13 6.29
N ALA A 144 7.26 3.10 7.20
CA ALA A 144 8.04 3.06 8.42
C ALA A 144 7.62 1.92 9.35
N TYR A 145 6.32 1.76 9.58
CA TYR A 145 5.82 0.66 10.38
C TYR A 145 6.17 -0.70 9.78
N GLN A 146 6.01 -0.88 8.47
CA GLN A 146 6.33 -2.15 7.83
C GLN A 146 7.82 -2.41 7.63
N SER A 147 8.67 -1.40 7.72
CA SER A 147 10.12 -1.61 7.83
C SER A 147 10.54 -2.19 9.18
N GLY A 148 9.66 -2.20 10.19
CA GLY A 148 9.97 -2.81 11.48
C GLY A 148 11.18 -2.18 12.16
N GLU A 149 12.06 -3.04 12.68
CA GLU A 149 13.35 -2.63 13.26
C GLU A 149 14.42 -2.33 12.19
N HIS A 150 14.21 -2.75 10.93
CA HIS A 150 15.13 -2.46 9.83
C HIS A 150 15.26 -0.95 9.61
N ASP A 151 16.50 -0.45 9.66
CA ASP A 151 16.83 0.98 9.62
C ASP A 151 16.04 1.84 10.64
N GLY A 152 15.66 1.24 11.79
CA GLY A 152 14.96 1.92 12.87
C GLY A 152 13.57 2.43 12.49
N GLY A 153 12.82 1.69 11.67
CA GLY A 153 11.54 2.10 11.10
C GLY A 153 10.55 2.68 12.12
N PHE A 154 10.36 2.03 13.26
CA PHE A 154 9.42 2.51 14.29
C PHE A 154 9.83 3.87 14.89
N GLU A 155 11.07 4.03 15.36
CA GLU A 155 11.53 5.29 15.96
C GLU A 155 11.62 6.40 14.90
N ALA A 156 12.04 6.09 13.66
CA ALA A 156 12.02 7.07 12.57
C ALA A 156 10.61 7.60 12.29
N ALA A 157 9.58 6.74 12.38
CA ALA A 157 8.19 7.15 12.26
C ALA A 157 7.77 8.10 13.37
N VAL A 158 8.15 7.78 14.61
CA VAL A 158 7.83 8.58 15.79
C VAL A 158 8.50 9.96 15.69
N ASP A 159 9.81 10.00 15.44
CA ASP A 159 10.58 11.23 15.30
C ASP A 159 10.01 12.13 14.19
N MET A 160 9.70 11.56 13.02
CA MET A 160 9.14 12.30 11.90
C MET A 160 7.76 12.88 12.23
N TYR A 161 6.90 12.07 12.84
CA TYR A 161 5.55 12.51 13.23
C TYR A 161 5.61 13.64 14.26
N GLU A 162 6.42 13.48 15.31
CA GLU A 162 6.59 14.49 16.37
C GLU A 162 7.23 15.77 15.83
N HIS A 163 8.21 15.67 14.91
CA HIS A 163 8.78 16.82 14.23
C HIS A 163 7.75 17.63 13.42
N LEU A 164 6.87 16.94 12.68
CA LEU A 164 5.93 17.56 11.77
C LEU A 164 4.61 18.01 12.43
N ILE A 165 4.12 17.28 13.42
CA ILE A 165 2.79 17.48 14.02
C ILE A 165 2.87 17.85 15.51
N GLY A 166 3.95 17.46 16.19
CA GLY A 166 4.14 17.58 17.64
C GLY A 166 3.62 16.37 18.41
N GLU A 167 4.12 16.23 19.64
CA GLU A 167 3.64 15.25 20.62
C GLU A 167 2.24 15.65 21.11
N LYS A 168 1.21 15.07 20.49
CA LYS A 168 -0.18 15.30 20.89
C LYS A 168 -0.78 14.00 21.40
N PRO A 169 -1.52 14.02 22.52
CA PRO A 169 -2.23 12.84 23.01
C PRO A 169 -3.13 12.25 21.92
N LEU A 170 -2.92 10.98 21.63
CA LEU A 170 -3.78 10.21 20.72
C LEU A 170 -4.93 9.57 21.50
N SER A 171 -6.09 9.51 20.87
CA SER A 171 -7.23 8.74 21.37
C SER A 171 -7.58 7.69 20.34
N LEU A 172 -7.50 6.41 20.69
CA LEU A 172 -7.85 5.32 19.79
C LEU A 172 -9.36 5.21 19.53
N LYS A 173 -10.18 5.92 20.33
CA LYS A 173 -11.65 5.90 20.22
C LYS A 173 -12.21 6.74 19.07
N LYS A 174 -11.44 7.70 18.55
CA LYS A 174 -11.84 8.48 17.36
C LYS A 174 -11.44 7.74 16.07
N VAL A 175 -12.01 8.16 14.95
CA VAL A 175 -11.49 7.78 13.62
C VAL A 175 -10.16 8.50 13.42
N LEU A 176 -9.08 7.72 13.35
CA LEU A 176 -7.73 8.23 13.12
C LEU A 176 -7.48 8.40 11.62
N LYS A 177 -6.72 9.45 11.26
CA LYS A 177 -6.10 9.51 9.93
C LYS A 177 -5.02 8.43 9.82
N PRO A 178 -4.67 7.97 8.61
CA PRO A 178 -3.66 6.93 8.44
C PRO A 178 -2.32 7.28 9.13
N ARG A 179 -1.84 8.52 9.01
CA ARG A 179 -0.66 9.01 9.74
C ARG A 179 -0.77 8.93 11.28
N GLU A 180 -1.94 9.22 11.84
CA GLU A 180 -2.17 9.16 13.29
C GLU A 180 -2.20 7.71 13.76
N PHE A 181 -2.80 6.81 12.96
CA PHE A 181 -2.83 5.39 13.25
C PHE A 181 -1.44 4.74 13.13
N GLY A 182 -0.69 5.04 12.07
CA GLY A 182 0.70 4.61 11.92
C GLY A 182 1.58 5.10 13.07
N TYR A 183 1.36 6.31 13.59
CA TYR A 183 2.06 6.81 14.78
C TYR A 183 1.72 6.00 16.03
N ALA A 184 0.45 5.69 16.25
CA ALA A 184 0.03 4.83 17.36
C ALA A 184 0.67 3.44 17.29
N LEU A 185 0.74 2.85 16.09
CA LEU A 185 1.38 1.56 15.85
C LEU A 185 2.89 1.59 16.16
N CYS A 186 3.60 2.63 15.71
CA CYS A 186 5.03 2.77 16.00
C CYS A 186 5.30 3.05 17.49
N LEU A 187 4.46 3.84 18.17
CA LEU A 187 4.54 4.02 19.62
C LEU A 187 4.30 2.71 20.38
N HIS A 188 3.41 1.85 19.87
CA HIS A 188 3.21 0.53 20.44
C HIS A 188 4.45 -0.34 20.31
N SER A 189 4.98 -0.47 19.09
CA SER A 189 6.15 -1.30 18.82
C SER A 189 7.40 -0.81 19.55
N ALA A 190 7.70 0.49 19.49
CA ALA A 190 8.93 1.05 20.04
C ALA A 190 8.87 1.30 21.56
N ARG A 191 7.69 1.68 22.08
CA ARG A 191 7.54 2.20 23.46
C ARG A 191 6.52 1.45 24.30
N GLY A 192 5.93 0.37 23.77
CA GLY A 192 4.95 -0.45 24.50
C GLY A 192 3.64 0.27 24.82
N GLN A 193 3.30 1.35 24.10
CA GLN A 193 2.06 2.09 24.32
C GLN A 193 0.86 1.42 23.65
N PHE A 194 -0.33 1.65 24.19
CA PHE A 194 -1.61 1.13 23.69
C PHE A 194 -1.74 -0.40 23.71
N ASP A 195 -2.98 -0.86 23.85
CA ASP A 195 -3.31 -2.27 23.75
C ASP A 195 -3.50 -2.71 22.29
N LYS A 196 -3.10 -3.95 21.98
CA LYS A 196 -3.18 -4.50 20.62
C LYS A 196 -4.62 -4.60 20.10
N HIS A 197 -5.57 -4.95 20.97
CA HIS A 197 -6.97 -5.03 20.59
C HIS A 197 -7.55 -3.64 20.31
N GLU A 198 -7.23 -2.65 21.14
CA GLU A 198 -7.63 -1.26 20.90
C GLU A 198 -7.05 -0.70 19.58
N LEU A 199 -5.81 -1.07 19.24
CA LEU A 199 -5.18 -0.71 17.97
C LEU A 199 -5.88 -1.37 16.79
N PHE A 200 -6.22 -2.66 16.88
CA PHE A 200 -6.96 -3.36 15.84
C PHE A 200 -8.31 -2.69 15.56
N GLU A 201 -9.07 -2.35 16.61
CA GLU A 201 -10.34 -1.65 16.44
C GLU A 201 -10.17 -0.26 15.81
N ALA A 202 -9.12 0.48 16.23
CA ALA A 202 -8.80 1.79 15.65
C ALA A 202 -8.41 1.68 14.17
N GLY A 203 -7.67 0.63 13.81
CA GLY A 203 -7.33 0.27 12.44
C GLY A 203 -8.56 -0.01 11.61
N CYS A 204 -9.51 -0.82 12.10
CA CYS A 204 -10.78 -1.08 11.41
C CYS A 204 -11.59 0.21 11.17
N ARG A 205 -11.68 1.10 12.17
CA ARG A 205 -12.34 2.41 12.00
C ARG A 205 -11.63 3.27 10.95
N MET A 206 -10.30 3.27 10.93
CA MET A 206 -9.51 3.98 9.93
C MET A 206 -9.75 3.40 8.53
N LEU A 207 -9.75 2.07 8.38
CA LEU A 207 -10.05 1.40 7.12
C LEU A 207 -11.45 1.75 6.60
N GLN A 208 -12.47 1.69 7.47
CA GLN A 208 -13.86 2.05 7.12
C GLN A 208 -13.99 3.49 6.59
N ALA A 209 -13.22 4.42 7.14
CA ALA A 209 -13.23 5.81 6.70
C ALA A 209 -12.55 6.06 5.35
N ASN A 210 -11.73 5.12 4.86
CA ASN A 210 -10.88 5.35 3.67
C ASN A 210 -11.09 4.36 2.52
N LEU A 211 -11.46 3.10 2.77
CA LEU A 211 -11.48 2.06 1.74
C LEU A 211 -12.50 2.34 0.62
N GLU A 212 -13.77 2.58 0.96
CA GLU A 212 -14.88 2.61 0.00
C GLU A 212 -14.73 3.68 -1.08
N GLU A 213 -14.52 4.93 -0.66
CA GLU A 213 -14.60 6.09 -1.56
C GLU A 213 -13.24 6.70 -1.89
N ILE A 214 -12.30 6.68 -0.93
CA ILE A 214 -11.03 7.38 -1.04
C ILE A 214 -10.00 6.49 -1.72
N TRP A 215 -9.80 5.27 -1.21
CA TRP A 215 -8.77 4.38 -1.72
C TRP A 215 -9.27 3.52 -2.88
N LEU A 216 -10.15 2.55 -2.64
CA LEU A 216 -10.63 1.65 -3.70
C LEU A 216 -11.50 2.38 -4.71
N GLY A 217 -12.40 3.25 -4.23
CA GLY A 217 -13.20 4.13 -5.08
C GLY A 217 -12.38 5.15 -5.89
N GLY A 218 -11.18 5.49 -5.41
CA GLY A 218 -10.21 6.37 -6.06
C GLY A 218 -9.12 5.64 -6.87
N GLY A 219 -9.16 4.31 -6.96
CA GLY A 219 -8.17 3.51 -7.68
C GLY A 219 -6.82 3.33 -6.97
N GLN A 220 -6.70 3.70 -5.69
CA GLN A 220 -5.48 3.57 -4.88
C GLN A 220 -5.37 2.18 -4.26
N PHE A 221 -5.41 1.13 -5.11
CA PHE A 221 -5.43 -0.27 -4.69
C PHE A 221 -4.21 -0.65 -3.86
N LEU A 222 -3.02 -0.21 -4.27
CA LEU A 222 -1.77 -0.46 -3.53
C LEU A 222 -1.86 0.11 -2.10
N ARG A 223 -2.30 1.36 -1.93
CA ARG A 223 -2.45 2.00 -0.62
C ARG A 223 -3.49 1.26 0.25
N ALA A 224 -4.63 0.86 -0.33
CA ALA A 224 -5.62 0.07 0.37
C ALA A 224 -5.05 -1.26 0.89
N ALA A 225 -4.33 -1.99 0.03
CA ALA A 225 -3.68 -3.24 0.38
C ALA A 225 -2.63 -3.08 1.49
N THR A 226 -1.81 -2.03 1.42
CA THR A 226 -0.82 -1.70 2.46
C THR A 226 -1.47 -1.57 3.83
N TRP A 227 -2.54 -0.80 3.95
CA TRP A 227 -3.22 -0.63 5.23
C TRP A 227 -4.04 -1.85 5.67
N LEU A 228 -4.58 -2.63 4.73
CA LEU A 228 -5.23 -3.91 5.05
C LEU A 228 -4.22 -4.91 5.63
N LYS A 229 -3.03 -5.02 5.03
CA LYS A 229 -1.93 -5.84 5.54
C LYS A 229 -1.55 -5.41 6.96
N ILE A 230 -1.37 -4.11 7.19
CA ILE A 230 -1.03 -3.56 8.51
C ILE A 230 -2.07 -3.91 9.58
N VAL A 231 -3.36 -3.81 9.25
CA VAL A 231 -4.44 -4.03 10.24
C VAL A 231 -4.70 -5.52 10.49
N TYR A 232 -4.68 -6.34 9.43
CA TYR A 232 -5.11 -7.75 9.53
C TYR A 232 -3.95 -8.73 9.59
N TRP A 233 -2.95 -8.61 8.72
CA TRP A 233 -1.90 -9.62 8.61
C TRP A 233 -0.81 -9.46 9.68
N ASP A 234 -0.43 -8.22 10.04
CA ASP A 234 0.60 -8.01 11.08
C ASP A 234 0.12 -8.51 12.47
N GLY A 235 -1.19 -8.56 12.70
CA GLY A 235 -1.81 -9.13 13.91
C GLY A 235 -2.14 -10.62 13.82
N ASP A 236 -2.30 -11.16 12.62
CA ASP A 236 -2.61 -12.56 12.34
C ASP A 236 -1.91 -13.02 11.05
N GLN A 237 -0.67 -13.48 11.20
CA GLN A 237 0.17 -13.96 10.10
C GLN A 237 -0.29 -15.32 9.54
N THR A 238 -1.40 -15.88 10.04
CA THR A 238 -1.99 -17.10 9.46
C THR A 238 -2.85 -16.80 8.22
N LEU A 239 -3.27 -15.54 8.04
CA LEU A 239 -4.00 -15.12 6.86
C LEU A 239 -3.10 -15.15 5.62
N THR A 240 -3.61 -15.75 4.55
CA THR A 240 -2.98 -15.62 3.23
C THR A 240 -3.09 -14.18 2.71
N PRO A 241 -2.27 -13.79 1.70
CA PRO A 241 -2.40 -12.50 1.05
C PRO A 241 -3.80 -12.26 0.48
N LEU A 242 -4.39 -13.26 -0.19
CA LEU A 242 -5.74 -13.15 -0.73
C LEU A 242 -6.76 -12.90 0.39
N GLU A 243 -6.76 -13.71 1.44
CA GLU A 243 -7.68 -13.53 2.57
C GLU A 243 -7.52 -12.15 3.22
N THR A 244 -6.28 -11.68 3.37
CA THR A 244 -5.96 -10.33 3.89
C THR A 244 -6.57 -9.23 3.02
N ILE A 245 -6.42 -9.32 1.69
CA ILE A 245 -7.01 -8.35 0.76
C ILE A 245 -8.55 -8.38 0.83
N LEU A 246 -9.14 -9.57 0.97
CA LEU A 246 -10.59 -9.74 1.06
C LEU A 246 -11.20 -9.21 2.36
N LYS A 247 -10.38 -8.93 3.40
CA LYS A 247 -10.80 -8.17 4.58
C LYS A 247 -11.24 -6.73 4.28
N ALA A 248 -11.01 -6.25 3.06
CA ALA A 248 -11.63 -5.01 2.59
C ALA A 248 -13.16 -5.03 2.79
N TYR A 249 -13.83 -6.15 2.51
CA TYR A 249 -15.28 -6.25 2.61
C TYR A 249 -15.81 -6.16 4.05
N ASP A 250 -15.01 -6.58 5.04
CA ASP A 250 -15.34 -6.43 6.46
C ASP A 250 -15.34 -4.94 6.90
N ASN A 251 -14.73 -4.07 6.10
CA ASN A 251 -14.54 -2.64 6.38
C ASN A 251 -15.18 -1.73 5.32
N MET A 252 -16.01 -2.29 4.44
CA MET A 252 -16.81 -1.52 3.49
C MET A 252 -18.31 -1.77 3.74
N PRO A 253 -18.89 -1.18 4.82
CA PRO A 253 -20.26 -1.48 5.27
C PRO A 253 -21.34 -1.24 4.20
N ASN A 254 -21.07 -0.40 3.21
CA ASN A 254 -22.02 -0.10 2.15
C ASN A 254 -21.70 -0.86 0.84
N VAL A 255 -20.60 -1.62 0.76
CA VAL A 255 -20.26 -2.45 -0.41
C VAL A 255 -20.47 -3.91 -0.04
N PRO A 256 -21.58 -4.54 -0.44
CA PRO A 256 -21.82 -5.94 -0.15
C PRO A 256 -20.70 -6.82 -0.72
N ARG A 257 -20.27 -7.82 0.04
CA ARG A 257 -19.36 -8.86 -0.47
C ARG A 257 -20.07 -9.62 -1.60
N PRO A 258 -19.51 -9.67 -2.81
CA PRO A 258 -20.11 -10.40 -3.92
C PRO A 258 -19.99 -11.91 -3.75
N ASP A 259 -20.94 -12.67 -4.29
CA ASP A 259 -20.96 -14.15 -4.22
C ASP A 259 -19.78 -14.84 -4.95
N PHE A 260 -19.07 -14.10 -5.81
CA PHE A 260 -17.89 -14.60 -6.52
C PHE A 260 -16.58 -14.44 -5.73
N VAL A 261 -16.64 -14.00 -4.46
CA VAL A 261 -15.50 -13.71 -3.57
C VAL A 261 -15.61 -14.41 -2.22
#